data_AF-A0A947ZUA7-F1
#
_entry.id   AF-A0A947ZUA7-F1
#
_cell.length_a   1.000
_cell.length_b   1.000
_cell.length_c   1.000
_cell.angle_alpha   90.00
_cell.angle_beta   90.00
_cell.angle_gamma   90.00
#
_symmetry.space_group_name_H-M   'P 1'
#
loop_
_entity.id
_entity.type
_entity.pdbx_description
1 polymer ?
#
loop_
_entity_poly.entity_id
_entity_poly.type
_entity_poly.pdbx_seq_one_letter_code
_entity_poly.pdbx_strand_id
1 'polypeptide(L)'
;MKRSDQLYSKKTGYDKPNYLRGGPAQTRIIGGTAARPKNIMTIKKQAWIQIAVYFVIATALSGVFRFGLFGWYNNMSLPFGLTFLVKTLLEGIGPIAGALVILTIVNKKSSITLLGTQPKKSLIMAIVPVLLFTFFGANNDLNLNRHYYGFIIGIATVIYGIFEEYGWRGFLHNELIELKRLHKSLIIGVIWYVWHLSFISQSTTLLNELIFFGIIVFGSWGIGVIAEKTKSIIACACFHILGNILFLSPQIATTMNNQARYIIFGICLIAWIYIVNIWHKKSADISTGALPKTGACLHDAK
;
A
#
# COMPACT_ATOMS: atom_id res chain seq x y z
N MET A 1 -8.34 -58.37 -21.83
CA MET A 1 -8.92 -59.66 -22.27
C MET A 1 -9.83 -60.18 -21.17
N LYS A 2 -11.01 -60.68 -21.52
CA LYS A 2 -12.26 -60.93 -20.73
C LYS A 2 -13.16 -59.68 -20.60
N ARG A 3 -14.04 -59.39 -21.58
CA ARG A 3 -15.40 -59.97 -21.88
C ARG A 3 -16.40 -59.66 -20.76
N SER A 4 -17.33 -58.71 -20.91
CA SER A 4 -18.50 -58.60 -21.83
C SER A 4 -19.77 -59.19 -21.21
N ASP A 5 -20.74 -58.30 -20.98
CA ASP A 5 -22.18 -58.35 -21.25
C ASP A 5 -22.98 -59.62 -20.96
N GLN A 6 -24.14 -59.44 -20.30
CA GLN A 6 -25.48 -59.87 -20.76
C GLN A 6 -26.55 -59.49 -19.71
N LEU A 7 -27.47 -58.58 -20.06
CA LEU A 7 -28.88 -58.83 -20.43
C LEU A 7 -29.86 -58.94 -19.26
N TYR A 8 -30.79 -57.98 -19.16
CA TYR A 8 -32.20 -58.29 -18.91
C TYR A 8 -33.13 -57.32 -19.67
N SER A 9 -33.98 -57.97 -20.49
CA SER A 9 -35.18 -57.51 -21.22
C SER A 9 -36.25 -57.01 -20.24
N LYS A 10 -37.24 -56.14 -20.53
CA LYS A 10 -38.31 -56.27 -21.55
C LYS A 10 -39.31 -55.09 -21.41
N LYS A 11 -39.72 -54.48 -22.55
CA LYS A 11 -41.08 -53.98 -22.96
C LYS A 11 -41.85 -52.99 -22.04
N THR A 12 -42.67 -52.02 -22.46
CA THR A 12 -43.33 -51.57 -23.72
C THR A 12 -44.11 -50.29 -23.39
N GLY A 13 -44.36 -49.39 -24.36
CA GLY A 13 -45.45 -48.41 -24.23
C GLY A 13 -45.22 -47.10 -24.97
N TYR A 14 -45.58 -47.09 -26.25
CA TYR A 14 -45.78 -45.89 -27.08
C TYR A 14 -46.96 -45.06 -26.54
N ASP A 15 -46.86 -43.72 -26.59
CA ASP A 15 -47.82 -42.87 -27.33
C ASP A 15 -47.53 -41.36 -27.12
N LYS A 16 -47.25 -40.67 -28.24
CA LYS A 16 -47.61 -39.27 -28.49
C LYS A 16 -48.70 -39.31 -29.57
N PRO A 17 -49.68 -38.39 -29.59
CA PRO A 17 -49.48 -37.23 -30.48
C PRO A 17 -50.22 -35.91 -30.10
N ASN A 18 -49.59 -34.80 -30.53
CA ASN A 18 -50.12 -33.69 -31.34
C ASN A 18 -51.10 -32.59 -30.84
N TYR A 19 -50.55 -31.36 -30.93
CA TYR A 19 -51.03 -30.12 -31.59
C TYR A 19 -52.25 -29.31 -31.08
N LEU A 20 -51.92 -28.06 -30.71
CA LEU A 20 -52.54 -26.75 -31.04
C LEU A 20 -54.08 -26.56 -30.93
N ARG A 21 -54.47 -25.64 -30.03
CA ARG A 21 -55.49 -24.61 -30.29
C ARG A 21 -55.32 -23.41 -29.34
N GLY A 22 -55.51 -22.21 -29.89
CA GLY A 22 -55.15 -20.92 -29.27
C GLY A 22 -56.15 -20.32 -28.28
N GLY A 23 -55.69 -19.25 -27.63
CA GLY A 23 -56.41 -18.34 -26.72
C GLY A 23 -55.50 -17.17 -26.30
N PRO A 24 -56.03 -16.01 -25.92
CA PRO A 24 -55.61 -14.73 -26.48
C PRO A 24 -54.49 -13.99 -25.72
N ALA A 25 -53.83 -13.12 -26.49
CA ALA A 25 -52.99 -11.98 -26.13
C ALA A 25 -52.92 -11.63 -24.63
N GLN A 26 -51.81 -12.01 -23.98
CA GLN A 26 -51.39 -11.37 -22.74
C GLN A 26 -50.61 -10.10 -23.05
N THR A 27 -51.22 -9.01 -22.58
CA THR A 27 -50.79 -7.63 -22.56
C THR A 27 -49.32 -7.50 -22.17
N ARG A 28 -48.54 -6.87 -23.04
CA ARG A 28 -47.16 -6.43 -22.81
C ARG A 28 -47.17 -5.40 -21.68
N ILE A 29 -46.98 -5.82 -20.43
CA ILE A 29 -46.62 -4.91 -19.35
C ILE A 29 -45.16 -4.52 -19.58
N ILE A 30 -44.98 -3.30 -20.08
CA ILE A 30 -43.71 -2.57 -20.08
C ILE A 30 -43.47 -2.17 -18.62
N GLY A 31 -43.00 -3.15 -17.84
CA GLY A 31 -42.56 -2.94 -16.46
C GLY A 31 -41.22 -2.25 -16.51
N GLY A 32 -41.22 -0.95 -16.21
CA GLY A 32 -40.02 -0.15 -16.06
C GLY A 32 -38.97 -0.88 -15.23
N THR A 33 -37.73 -0.83 -15.71
CA THR A 33 -36.55 -1.26 -14.97
C THR A 33 -36.49 -0.48 -13.67
N ALA A 34 -37.10 -1.02 -12.61
CA ALA A 34 -36.87 -0.57 -11.25
C ALA A 34 -35.36 -0.70 -11.03
N ALA A 35 -34.67 0.44 -11.08
CA ALA A 35 -33.26 0.52 -10.80
C ALA A 35 -33.06 -0.12 -9.43
N ARG A 36 -32.32 -1.24 -9.38
CA ARG A 36 -31.86 -1.81 -8.11
C ARG A 36 -31.31 -0.66 -7.27
N PRO A 37 -31.74 -0.48 -6.01
CA PRO A 37 -31.15 0.53 -5.15
C PRO A 37 -29.64 0.29 -5.16
N LYS A 38 -28.87 1.31 -5.57
CA LYS A 38 -27.42 1.28 -5.43
C LYS A 38 -27.16 1.14 -3.93
N ASN A 39 -26.81 -0.07 -3.47
CA ASN A 39 -26.34 -0.27 -2.11
C ASN A 39 -25.21 0.72 -1.88
N ILE A 40 -25.49 1.76 -1.10
CA ILE A 40 -24.48 2.70 -0.66
C ILE A 40 -23.58 1.90 0.27
N MET A 41 -22.36 1.61 -0.19
CA MET A 41 -21.38 0.88 0.61
C MET A 41 -21.06 1.75 1.82
N THR A 42 -21.42 1.26 3.01
CA THR A 42 -21.25 1.98 4.27
C THR A 42 -20.26 1.25 5.16
N ILE A 43 -19.37 2.01 5.80
CA ILE A 43 -18.41 1.48 6.77
C ILE A 43 -19.16 1.19 8.08
N LYS A 44 -18.94 0.00 8.64
CA LYS A 44 -19.54 -0.41 9.91
C LYS A 44 -19.09 0.52 11.04
N LYS A 45 -19.98 0.83 11.99
CA LYS A 45 -19.68 1.66 13.17
C LYS A 45 -18.41 1.22 13.90
N GLN A 46 -18.19 -0.09 14.03
CA GLN A 46 -17.00 -0.65 14.67
C GLN A 46 -15.69 -0.25 13.99
N ALA A 47 -15.67 -0.17 12.65
CA ALA A 47 -14.48 0.24 11.92
C ALA A 47 -14.14 1.72 12.17
N TRP A 48 -15.15 2.60 12.26
CA TRP A 48 -14.91 4.00 12.64
C TRP A 48 -14.32 4.16 14.04
N ILE A 49 -14.78 3.35 15.00
CA ILE A 49 -14.19 3.33 16.36
C ILE A 49 -12.72 2.90 16.28
N GLN A 50 -12.42 1.84 15.53
CA GLN A 50 -11.05 1.35 15.34
C GLN A 50 -10.15 2.40 14.69
N ILE A 51 -10.65 3.11 13.68
CA ILE A 51 -9.94 4.22 13.02
C ILE A 51 -9.68 5.36 14.00
N ALA A 52 -10.67 5.74 14.82
CA ALA A 52 -10.52 6.81 15.80
C ALA A 52 -9.47 6.46 16.87
N VAL A 53 -9.52 5.25 17.45
CA VAL A 53 -8.54 4.80 18.44
C VAL A 53 -7.15 4.70 17.83
N TYR A 54 -7.04 4.13 16.63
CA TYR A 54 -5.79 4.11 15.85
C TYR A 54 -5.21 5.52 15.70
N PHE A 55 -6.03 6.48 15.28
CA PHE A 55 -5.60 7.84 15.01
C PHE A 55 -5.11 8.57 16.27
N VAL A 56 -5.80 8.36 17.40
CA VAL A 56 -5.37 8.91 18.70
C VAL A 56 -4.00 8.35 19.10
N ILE A 57 -3.81 7.03 19.02
CA ILE A 57 -2.51 6.41 19.36
C ILE A 57 -1.42 6.91 18.40
N ALA A 58 -1.71 6.92 17.10
CA ALA A 58 -0.76 7.31 16.07
C ALA A 58 -0.31 8.76 16.23
N THR A 59 -1.23 9.67 16.58
CA THR A 59 -0.92 11.09 16.75
C THR A 59 -0.24 11.36 18.10
N ALA A 60 -0.75 10.78 19.19
CA ALA A 60 -0.19 11.00 20.52
C ALA A 60 1.25 10.49 20.63
N LEU A 61 1.52 9.26 20.15
CA LEU A 61 2.84 8.66 20.29
C LEU A 61 3.88 9.38 19.42
N SER A 62 3.57 9.64 18.14
CA SER A 62 4.46 10.45 17.29
C SER A 62 4.61 11.89 17.80
N GLY A 63 3.54 12.46 18.38
CA GLY A 63 3.53 13.82 18.92
C GLY A 63 4.50 14.01 20.08
N VAL A 64 4.60 13.04 21.00
CA VAL A 64 5.61 13.06 22.09
C VAL A 64 7.00 13.30 21.53
N PHE A 65 7.34 12.59 20.46
CA PHE A 65 8.65 12.71 19.84
C PHE A 65 8.80 14.00 19.03
N ARG A 66 7.90 14.28 18.10
CA ARG A 66 8.00 15.49 17.24
C ARG A 66 8.04 16.80 17.99
N PHE A 67 7.26 16.92 19.06
CA PHE A 67 7.20 18.16 19.84
C PHE A 67 8.27 18.25 20.93
N GLY A 68 9.21 17.29 20.99
CA GLY A 68 10.29 17.33 21.98
C GLY A 68 9.80 17.20 23.41
N LEU A 69 8.63 16.60 23.66
CA LEU A 69 8.03 16.56 25.00
C LEU A 69 8.98 15.85 25.97
N PHE A 70 9.05 16.34 27.21
CA PHE A 70 9.96 15.80 28.24
C PHE A 70 11.46 15.93 27.89
N GLY A 71 11.82 16.79 26.94
CA GLY A 71 13.22 17.09 26.60
C GLY A 71 14.00 15.92 25.98
N TRP A 72 13.31 14.85 25.55
CA TRP A 72 13.93 13.63 25.03
C TRP A 72 14.93 13.90 23.89
N TYR A 73 14.62 14.88 23.04
CA TYR A 73 15.42 15.22 21.87
C TYR A 73 16.82 15.73 22.27
N ASN A 74 16.92 16.54 23.31
CA ASN A 74 18.20 17.12 23.74
C ASN A 74 18.98 16.15 24.64
N ASN A 75 18.28 15.24 25.33
CA ASN A 75 18.88 14.32 26.29
C ASN A 75 19.41 13.03 25.65
N MET A 76 19.05 12.74 24.38
CA MET A 76 19.48 11.54 23.68
C MET A 76 20.66 11.83 22.73
N SER A 77 21.82 11.29 23.08
CA SER A 77 23.01 11.24 22.22
C SER A 77 23.55 9.81 22.17
N LEU A 78 23.61 9.25 20.96
CA LEU A 78 24.14 7.94 20.65
C LEU A 78 25.32 8.06 19.69
N PRO A 79 26.32 7.15 19.80
CA PRO A 79 27.50 7.20 18.95
C PRO A 79 27.18 6.84 17.49
N PHE A 80 28.14 7.08 16.60
CA PHE A 80 28.12 6.65 15.19
C PHE A 80 26.91 7.15 14.38
N GLY A 81 26.32 8.29 14.75
CA GLY A 81 25.17 8.86 14.03
C GLY A 81 23.84 8.14 14.30
N LEU A 82 23.80 7.17 15.23
CA LEU A 82 22.57 6.45 15.59
C LEU A 82 21.51 7.37 16.22
N THR A 83 21.91 8.51 16.78
CA THR A 83 20.98 9.54 17.26
C THR A 83 20.00 9.95 16.16
N PHE A 84 20.49 10.17 14.94
CA PHE A 84 19.65 10.56 13.80
C PHE A 84 18.63 9.48 13.47
N LEU A 85 19.10 8.23 13.37
CA LEU A 85 18.26 7.07 13.08
C LEU A 85 17.13 6.96 14.11
N VAL A 86 17.47 6.88 15.40
CA VAL A 86 16.49 6.68 16.46
C VAL A 86 15.48 7.82 16.52
N LYS A 87 15.94 9.08 16.43
CA LYS A 87 15.04 10.24 16.44
C LYS A 87 14.05 10.19 15.28
N THR A 88 14.53 9.94 14.07
CA THR A 88 13.69 9.82 12.87
C THR A 88 12.64 8.72 13.07
N LEU A 89 13.04 7.54 13.52
CA LEU A 89 12.12 6.42 13.72
C LEU A 89 11.07 6.69 14.79
N LEU A 90 11.44 7.35 15.89
CA LEU A 90 10.51 7.70 16.96
C LEU A 90 9.49 8.75 16.53
N GLU A 91 9.87 9.72 15.70
CA GLU A 91 8.91 10.68 15.12
C GLU A 91 7.84 10.00 14.24
N GLY A 92 8.18 8.87 13.60
CA GLY A 92 7.29 8.08 12.74
C GLY A 92 6.64 6.87 13.39
N ILE A 93 6.88 6.60 14.67
CA ILE A 93 6.49 5.33 15.31
C ILE A 93 4.97 5.17 15.53
N GLY A 94 4.24 6.28 15.62
CA GLY A 94 2.82 6.28 15.96
C GLY A 94 1.95 5.40 15.06
N PRO A 95 1.96 5.58 13.72
CA PRO A 95 1.14 4.80 12.79
C PRO A 95 1.34 3.28 12.93
N ILE A 96 2.57 2.79 12.99
CA ILE A 96 2.82 1.36 13.16
C ILE A 96 2.35 0.87 14.53
N ALA A 97 2.60 1.62 15.62
CA ALA A 97 2.16 1.25 16.95
C ALA A 97 0.62 1.18 17.05
N GLY A 98 -0.08 2.21 16.57
CA GLY A 98 -1.55 2.23 16.54
C GLY A 98 -2.12 1.07 15.74
N ALA A 99 -1.52 0.76 14.58
CA ALA A 99 -1.96 -0.37 13.76
C ALA A 99 -1.75 -1.71 14.46
N LEU A 100 -0.58 -1.93 15.07
CA LEU A 100 -0.29 -3.17 15.80
C LEU A 100 -1.24 -3.36 16.99
N VAL A 101 -1.54 -2.32 17.76
CA VAL A 101 -2.51 -2.38 18.87
C VAL A 101 -3.88 -2.82 18.37
N ILE A 102 -4.41 -2.20 17.32
CA ILE A 102 -5.75 -2.56 16.83
C ILE A 102 -5.76 -3.94 16.16
N LEU A 103 -4.77 -4.26 15.32
CA LEU A 103 -4.72 -5.53 14.60
C LEU A 103 -4.58 -6.73 15.56
N THR A 104 -3.84 -6.56 16.66
CA THR A 104 -3.70 -7.59 17.70
C THR A 104 -5.00 -7.78 18.49
N ILE A 105 -5.63 -6.69 18.95
CA ILE A 105 -6.89 -6.76 19.72
C ILE A 105 -8.03 -7.37 18.89
N VAL A 106 -8.12 -7.01 17.61
CA VAL A 106 -9.24 -7.41 16.75
C VAL A 106 -8.95 -8.73 16.01
N ASN A 107 -7.70 -9.23 16.08
CA ASN A 107 -7.24 -10.42 15.37
C ASN A 107 -7.57 -10.40 13.86
N LYS A 108 -7.43 -9.22 13.25
CA LYS A 108 -7.69 -8.99 11.82
C LYS A 108 -6.39 -9.17 11.02
N LYS A 109 -6.51 -9.73 9.82
CA LYS A 109 -5.41 -9.82 8.86
C LYS A 109 -5.51 -8.72 7.81
N SER A 110 -4.39 -8.06 7.53
CA SER A 110 -4.28 -7.10 6.43
C SER A 110 -4.24 -7.81 5.08
N SER A 111 -4.91 -7.26 4.07
CA SER A 111 -4.76 -7.73 2.67
C SER A 111 -3.44 -7.28 2.02
N ILE A 112 -2.72 -6.36 2.67
CA ILE A 112 -1.44 -5.78 2.24
C ILE A 112 -0.37 -6.24 3.23
N THR A 113 0.59 -7.03 2.76
CA THR A 113 1.66 -7.59 3.61
C THR A 113 2.93 -6.75 3.50
N LEU A 114 3.92 -7.00 4.37
CA LEU A 114 5.18 -6.24 4.36
C LEU A 114 5.86 -6.27 2.98
N LEU A 115 5.95 -7.45 2.38
CA LEU A 115 6.67 -7.71 1.13
C LEU A 115 5.75 -7.78 -0.10
N GLY A 116 4.44 -7.90 0.10
CA GLY A 116 3.43 -8.10 -0.94
C GLY A 116 3.62 -9.33 -1.79
N THR A 117 3.13 -9.26 -3.03
CA THR A 117 3.08 -10.42 -3.94
C THR A 117 4.43 -10.76 -4.58
N GLN A 118 5.39 -9.83 -4.60
CA GLN A 118 6.73 -10.05 -5.14
C GLN A 118 7.83 -9.55 -4.18
N PRO A 119 8.22 -10.36 -3.17
CA PRO A 119 9.20 -9.98 -2.16
C PRO A 119 10.52 -9.46 -2.71
N LYS A 120 11.07 -10.10 -3.75
CA LYS A 120 12.34 -9.69 -4.36
C LYS A 120 12.27 -8.25 -4.90
N LYS A 121 11.17 -7.88 -5.55
CA LYS A 121 10.98 -6.52 -6.08
C LYS A 121 10.85 -5.51 -4.96
N SER A 122 10.11 -5.84 -3.90
CA SER A 122 9.99 -4.98 -2.71
C SER A 122 11.37 -4.70 -2.08
N LEU A 123 12.20 -5.73 -1.91
CA LEU A 123 13.55 -5.57 -1.36
C LEU A 123 14.44 -4.72 -2.26
N ILE A 124 14.41 -4.95 -3.58
CA ILE A 124 15.16 -4.12 -4.54
C ILE A 124 14.72 -2.65 -4.42
N MET A 125 13.41 -2.38 -4.39
CA MET A 125 12.90 -1.01 -4.26
C MET A 125 13.41 -0.32 -2.99
N ALA A 126 13.47 -1.03 -1.86
CA ALA A 126 13.98 -0.50 -0.59
C ALA A 126 15.50 -0.29 -0.58
N ILE A 127 16.27 -1.14 -1.27
CA ILE A 127 17.74 -1.03 -1.31
C ILE A 127 18.22 0.15 -2.16
N VAL A 128 17.57 0.39 -3.30
CA VAL A 128 17.93 1.48 -4.25
C VAL A 128 18.14 2.83 -3.57
N PRO A 129 17.19 3.40 -2.81
CA PRO A 129 17.37 4.70 -2.17
C PRO A 129 18.54 4.66 -1.18
N VAL A 130 18.70 3.61 -0.38
CA VAL A 130 19.82 3.49 0.58
C VAL A 130 21.16 3.59 -0.13
N LEU A 131 21.34 2.89 -1.26
CA LEU A 131 22.56 2.95 -2.06
C LEU A 131 22.78 4.36 -2.63
N LEU A 132 21.72 5.01 -3.13
CA LEU A 132 21.82 6.35 -3.67
C LEU A 132 22.18 7.39 -2.59
N PHE A 133 21.53 7.35 -1.44
CA PHE A 133 21.88 8.21 -0.29
C PHE A 133 23.32 7.99 0.16
N THR A 134 23.78 6.73 0.20
CA THR A 134 25.17 6.38 0.52
C THR A 134 26.14 6.98 -0.51
N PHE A 135 25.84 6.81 -1.80
CA PHE A 135 26.68 7.29 -2.90
C PHE A 135 26.83 8.81 -2.90
N PHE A 136 25.72 9.55 -2.82
CA PHE A 136 25.78 11.02 -2.76
C PHE A 136 26.33 11.53 -1.43
N GLY A 137 26.11 10.79 -0.34
CA GLY A 137 26.50 11.17 1.01
C GLY A 137 25.75 12.40 1.54
N ALA A 138 25.85 12.60 2.84
CA ALA A 138 25.18 13.70 3.53
C ALA A 138 26.14 14.41 4.50
N ASN A 139 25.97 15.72 4.61
CA ASN A 139 26.75 16.55 5.52
C ASN A 139 26.33 16.30 6.96
N ASN A 140 27.28 16.35 7.88
CA ASN A 140 27.06 16.18 9.31
C ASN A 140 28.12 16.91 10.13
N ASP A 141 27.73 17.38 11.31
CA ASP A 141 28.61 18.07 12.26
C ASP A 141 29.33 17.09 13.22
N LEU A 142 29.19 15.78 12.98
CA LEU A 142 29.72 14.71 13.83
C LEU A 142 31.10 14.19 13.38
N ASN A 143 31.71 14.87 12.39
CA ASN A 143 32.95 14.42 11.73
C ASN A 143 32.89 12.98 11.19
N LEU A 144 31.69 12.47 10.89
CA LEU A 144 31.51 11.15 10.29
C LEU A 144 31.74 11.23 8.78
N ASN A 145 32.21 10.11 8.21
CA ASN A 145 32.28 9.96 6.75
C ASN A 145 30.89 10.25 6.13
N ARG A 146 30.84 11.18 5.17
CA ARG A 146 29.57 11.62 4.56
C ARG A 146 28.78 10.49 3.90
N HIS A 147 29.43 9.48 3.34
CA HIS A 147 28.78 8.35 2.69
C HIS A 147 28.16 7.41 3.72
N TYR A 148 28.87 7.18 4.84
CA TYR A 148 28.32 6.46 5.99
C TYR A 148 27.11 7.18 6.59
N TYR A 149 27.19 8.50 6.75
CA TYR A 149 26.04 9.27 7.24
C TYR A 149 24.87 9.24 6.24
N GLY A 150 25.15 9.32 4.94
CA GLY A 150 24.17 9.08 3.88
C GLY A 150 23.51 7.70 3.98
N PHE A 151 24.28 6.65 4.24
CA PHE A 151 23.75 5.30 4.50
C PHE A 151 22.75 5.30 5.66
N ILE A 152 23.09 5.93 6.79
CA ILE A 152 22.19 6.05 7.95
C ILE A 152 20.90 6.78 7.56
N ILE A 153 20.99 7.91 6.86
CA ILE A 153 19.82 8.66 6.39
C ILE A 153 18.95 7.80 5.48
N GLY A 154 19.56 7.07 4.53
CA GLY A 154 18.85 6.18 3.63
C GLY A 154 18.07 5.09 4.37
N ILE A 155 18.72 4.42 5.33
CA ILE A 155 18.09 3.40 6.17
C ILE A 155 16.96 3.99 7.01
N ALA A 156 17.22 5.11 7.69
CA ALA A 156 16.24 5.80 8.52
C ALA A 156 14.99 6.18 7.71
N THR A 157 15.20 6.75 6.52
CA THR A 157 14.13 7.18 5.62
C THR A 157 13.27 6.02 5.15
N VAL A 158 13.87 4.90 4.74
CA VAL A 158 13.14 3.71 4.29
C VAL A 158 12.33 3.09 5.44
N ILE A 159 12.94 2.91 6.62
CA ILE A 159 12.24 2.32 7.77
C ILE A 159 11.13 3.26 8.27
N TYR A 160 11.38 4.56 8.30
CA TYR A 160 10.38 5.58 8.61
C TYR A 160 9.16 5.46 7.68
N GLY A 161 9.39 5.38 6.36
CA GLY A 161 8.32 5.16 5.39
C GLY A 161 7.57 3.85 5.64
N ILE A 162 8.26 2.78 6.03
CA ILE A 162 7.62 1.50 6.38
C ILE A 162 6.73 1.65 7.62
N PHE A 163 7.17 2.37 8.65
CA PHE A 163 6.39 2.59 9.88
C PHE A 163 5.09 3.33 9.58
N GLU A 164 5.18 4.42 8.83
CA GLU A 164 4.01 5.18 8.39
C GLU A 164 3.07 4.32 7.54
N GLU A 165 3.59 3.70 6.48
CA GLU A 165 2.78 2.94 5.54
C GLU A 165 2.17 1.68 6.14
N TYR A 166 2.78 1.10 7.17
CA TYR A 166 2.15 0.00 7.92
C TYR A 166 0.83 0.45 8.55
N GLY A 167 0.78 1.67 9.10
CA GLY A 167 -0.46 2.25 9.62
C GLY A 167 -1.45 2.62 8.51
N TRP A 168 -0.99 3.41 7.54
CA TRP A 168 -1.87 3.97 6.50
C TRP A 168 -2.38 2.91 5.51
N ARG A 169 -1.52 2.01 5.06
CA ARG A 169 -1.84 1.00 4.04
C ARG A 169 -2.03 -0.39 4.65
N GLY A 170 -1.31 -0.73 5.71
CA GLY A 170 -1.47 -2.02 6.39
C GLY A 170 -2.73 -2.10 7.26
N PHE A 171 -3.15 -0.99 7.88
CA PHE A 171 -4.37 -0.97 8.71
C PHE A 171 -5.49 -0.17 8.05
N LEU A 172 -5.31 1.15 7.90
CA LEU A 172 -6.41 2.07 7.56
C LEU A 172 -7.03 1.77 6.18
N HIS A 173 -6.20 1.40 5.19
CA HIS A 173 -6.67 0.98 3.87
C HIS A 173 -7.57 -0.25 3.92
N ASN A 174 -7.33 -1.20 4.83
CA ASN A 174 -8.17 -2.39 4.96
C ASN A 174 -9.49 -2.09 5.67
N GLU A 175 -9.49 -1.21 6.68
CA GLU A 175 -10.75 -0.80 7.33
C GLU A 175 -11.69 -0.05 6.37
N LEU A 176 -11.13 0.54 5.32
CA LEU A 176 -11.85 1.28 4.29
C LEU A 176 -12.01 0.50 2.98
N ILE A 177 -11.77 -0.81 2.97
CA ILE A 177 -11.69 -1.62 1.74
C ILE A 177 -13.01 -1.64 0.94
N GLU A 178 -14.15 -1.54 1.63
CA GLU A 178 -15.49 -1.49 1.02
C GLU A 178 -15.77 -0.17 0.29
N LEU A 179 -14.95 0.87 0.50
CA LEU A 179 -15.11 2.13 -0.19
C LEU A 179 -14.44 2.10 -1.56
N LYS A 180 -15.02 2.87 -2.50
CA LYS A 180 -14.37 3.15 -3.77
C LYS A 180 -13.01 3.80 -3.52
N ARG A 181 -12.02 3.46 -4.35
CA ARG A 181 -10.64 3.92 -4.26
C ARG A 181 -10.53 5.42 -3.94
N LEU A 182 -11.23 6.27 -4.68
CA LEU A 182 -11.15 7.73 -4.48
C LEU A 182 -11.57 8.14 -3.07
N HIS A 183 -12.69 7.62 -2.56
CA HIS A 183 -13.18 7.96 -1.21
C HIS A 183 -12.23 7.46 -0.13
N LYS A 184 -11.76 6.21 -0.26
CA LYS A 184 -10.74 5.64 0.61
C LYS A 184 -9.47 6.49 0.64
N SER A 185 -8.95 6.88 -0.52
CA SER A 185 -7.75 7.72 -0.63
C SER A 185 -7.95 9.12 -0.06
N LEU A 186 -9.12 9.73 -0.25
CA LEU A 186 -9.47 11.02 0.35
C LEU A 186 -9.50 10.93 1.87
N ILE A 187 -10.18 9.94 2.44
CA ILE A 187 -10.26 9.75 3.90
C ILE A 187 -8.86 9.53 4.49
N ILE A 188 -8.07 8.62 3.91
CA ILE A 188 -6.69 8.36 4.35
C ILE A 188 -5.85 9.63 4.23
N GLY A 189 -5.98 10.38 3.13
CA GLY A 189 -5.22 11.61 2.90
C GLY A 189 -5.55 12.69 3.92
N VAL A 190 -6.83 12.88 4.25
CA VAL A 190 -7.26 13.83 5.29
C VAL A 190 -6.70 13.41 6.65
N ILE A 191 -6.87 12.14 7.04
CA ILE A 191 -6.35 11.63 8.32
C ILE A 191 -4.82 11.79 8.38
N TRP A 192 -4.11 11.47 7.30
CA TRP A 192 -2.67 11.58 7.22
C TRP A 192 -2.20 13.04 7.29
N TYR A 193 -2.90 13.97 6.64
CA TYR A 193 -2.63 15.40 6.75
C TYR A 193 -2.81 15.89 8.20
N VAL A 194 -3.93 15.56 8.85
CA VAL A 194 -4.18 16.00 10.23
C VAL A 194 -3.13 15.43 11.19
N TRP A 195 -2.66 14.19 10.97
CA TRP A 195 -1.60 13.58 11.78
C TRP A 195 -0.26 14.35 11.73
N HIS A 196 0.02 15.11 10.67
CA HIS A 196 1.24 15.91 10.61
C HIS A 196 1.19 17.12 11.54
N LEU A 197 -0.01 17.61 11.90
CA LEU A 197 -0.21 18.77 12.76
C LEU A 197 0.56 20.02 12.28
N SER A 198 0.82 20.13 10.97
CA SER A 198 1.57 21.22 10.33
C SER A 198 0.98 22.60 10.65
N PHE A 199 -0.35 22.67 10.72
CA PHE A 199 -1.12 23.86 11.05
C PHE A 199 -0.90 24.40 12.48
N ILE A 200 -0.25 23.65 13.38
CA ILE A 200 0.12 24.15 14.72
C ILE A 200 1.38 25.03 14.66
N SER A 201 2.19 24.88 13.61
CA SER A 201 3.40 25.69 13.45
C SER A 201 3.07 27.18 13.27
N GLN A 202 3.66 28.03 14.11
CA GLN A 202 3.45 29.49 14.04
C GLN A 202 3.99 30.12 12.74
N SER A 203 4.82 29.40 11.99
CA SER A 203 5.43 29.88 10.74
C SER A 203 4.66 29.50 9.47
N THR A 204 3.54 28.77 9.58
CA THR A 204 2.77 28.37 8.40
C THR A 204 1.76 29.41 7.95
N THR A 205 1.40 29.36 6.66
CA THR A 205 0.37 30.22 6.07
C THR A 205 -0.76 29.35 5.52
N LEU A 206 -1.94 29.94 5.30
CA LEU A 206 -3.05 29.21 4.67
C LEU A 206 -2.65 28.60 3.32
N LEU A 207 -1.88 29.33 2.50
CA LEU A 207 -1.41 28.83 1.22
C LEU A 207 -0.48 27.62 1.39
N ASN A 208 0.45 27.67 2.35
CA ASN A 208 1.35 26.55 2.64
C ASN A 208 0.56 25.30 3.04
N GLU A 209 -0.43 25.43 3.91
CA GLU A 209 -1.27 24.31 4.36
C GLU A 209 -2.14 23.76 3.23
N LEU A 210 -2.68 24.60 2.34
CA LEU A 210 -3.45 24.14 1.18
C LEU A 210 -2.59 23.36 0.18
N ILE A 211 -1.36 23.83 -0.08
CA ILE A 211 -0.40 23.13 -0.93
C ILE A 211 -0.01 21.79 -0.29
N PHE A 212 0.31 21.81 1.00
CA PHE A 212 0.68 20.60 1.75
C PHE A 212 -0.47 19.58 1.78
N PHE A 213 -1.69 20.02 2.07
CA PHE A 213 -2.89 19.19 1.99
C PHE A 213 -3.06 18.57 0.60
N GLY A 214 -2.91 19.37 -0.46
CA GLY A 214 -2.98 18.88 -1.84
C GLY A 214 -1.95 17.79 -2.14
N ILE A 215 -0.70 17.98 -1.71
CA ILE A 215 0.38 17.00 -1.86
C ILE A 215 0.05 15.70 -1.10
N ILE A 216 -0.39 15.81 0.16
CA ILE A 216 -0.69 14.64 1.01
C ILE A 216 -1.89 13.86 0.47
N VAL A 217 -2.95 14.53 0.02
CA VAL A 217 -4.12 13.87 -0.56
C VAL A 217 -3.79 13.20 -1.90
N PHE A 218 -3.04 13.88 -2.77
CA PHE A 218 -2.60 13.31 -4.03
C PHE A 218 -1.65 12.13 -3.83
N GLY A 219 -0.68 12.27 -2.92
CA GLY A 219 0.23 11.21 -2.50
C GLY A 219 -0.54 10.01 -1.91
N SER A 220 -1.57 10.27 -1.10
CA SER A 220 -2.45 9.25 -0.55
C SER A 220 -3.08 8.39 -1.64
N TRP A 221 -3.63 9.04 -2.68
CA TRP A 221 -4.18 8.37 -3.84
C TRP A 221 -3.13 7.56 -4.62
N GLY A 222 -1.99 8.16 -4.96
CA GLY A 222 -0.95 7.52 -5.75
C GLY A 222 -0.41 6.26 -5.06
N ILE A 223 -0.03 6.37 -3.79
CA ILE A 223 0.44 5.23 -3.00
C ILE A 223 -0.70 4.22 -2.78
N GLY A 224 -1.95 4.65 -2.67
CA GLY A 224 -3.12 3.75 -2.61
C GLY A 224 -3.23 2.84 -3.84
N VAL A 225 -2.91 3.36 -5.04
CA VAL A 225 -2.82 2.55 -6.27
C VAL A 225 -1.68 1.53 -6.18
N ILE A 226 -0.51 1.94 -5.64
CA ILE A 226 0.63 1.03 -5.42
C ILE A 226 0.27 -0.08 -4.45
N ALA A 227 -0.42 0.25 -3.36
CA ALA A 227 -0.90 -0.72 -2.37
C ALA A 227 -1.82 -1.77 -3.00
N GLU A 228 -2.77 -1.35 -3.83
CA GLU A 228 -3.70 -2.25 -4.50
C GLU A 228 -3.01 -3.17 -5.52
N LYS A 229 -2.03 -2.66 -6.27
CA LYS A 229 -1.27 -3.43 -7.26
C LYS A 229 -0.30 -4.41 -6.62
N THR A 230 0.51 -3.93 -5.69
CA THR A 230 1.66 -4.70 -5.18
C THR A 230 1.32 -5.54 -3.94
N LYS A 231 0.29 -5.12 -3.19
CA LYS A 231 -0.02 -5.61 -1.84
C LYS A 231 1.18 -5.52 -0.88
N SER A 232 2.13 -4.63 -1.15
CA SER A 232 3.40 -4.49 -0.43
C SER A 232 3.49 -3.17 0.33
N ILE A 233 3.68 -3.24 1.65
CA ILE A 233 3.99 -2.06 2.47
C ILE A 233 5.32 -1.44 2.07
N ILE A 234 6.35 -2.25 1.79
CA ILE A 234 7.66 -1.72 1.37
C ILE A 234 7.53 -0.97 0.04
N ALA A 235 6.75 -1.47 -0.92
CA ALA A 235 6.53 -0.74 -2.16
C ALA A 235 5.81 0.60 -1.91
N CYS A 236 4.82 0.63 -1.01
CA CYS A 236 4.17 1.86 -0.60
C CYS A 236 5.16 2.82 0.07
N ALA A 237 6.02 2.32 0.96
CA ALA A 237 7.03 3.09 1.68
C ALA A 237 8.04 3.72 0.72
N CYS A 238 8.41 3.01 -0.33
CA CYS A 238 9.24 3.57 -1.39
C CYS A 238 8.56 4.80 -2.01
N PHE A 239 7.32 4.68 -2.50
CA PHE A 239 6.62 5.84 -3.06
C PHE A 239 6.36 6.96 -2.03
N HIS A 240 6.18 6.62 -0.76
CA HIS A 240 6.08 7.59 0.34
C HIS A 240 7.35 8.45 0.43
N ILE A 241 8.53 7.81 0.47
CA ILE A 241 9.78 8.54 0.70
C ILE A 241 10.18 9.46 -0.45
N LEU A 242 9.54 9.37 -1.63
CA LEU A 242 9.68 10.40 -2.68
C LEU A 242 9.31 11.79 -2.18
N GLY A 243 8.22 11.88 -1.40
CA GLY A 243 7.80 13.13 -0.79
C GLY A 243 8.84 13.63 0.20
N ASN A 244 9.40 12.74 1.03
CA ASN A 244 10.42 13.08 2.02
C ASN A 244 11.71 13.58 1.36
N ILE A 245 12.16 12.93 0.28
CA ILE A 245 13.34 13.34 -0.48
C ILE A 245 13.17 14.76 -1.02
N LEU A 246 12.01 15.10 -1.59
CA LEU A 246 11.83 16.37 -2.29
C LEU A 246 11.39 17.55 -1.40
N PHE A 247 10.43 17.34 -0.49
CA PHE A 247 9.78 18.49 0.18
C PHE A 247 9.45 18.24 1.65
N LEU A 248 9.20 16.99 2.05
CA LEU A 248 8.54 16.70 3.32
C LEU A 248 9.49 16.41 4.49
N SER A 249 10.80 16.28 4.25
CA SER A 249 11.80 16.13 5.32
C SER A 249 12.74 17.34 5.38
N PRO A 250 12.57 18.22 6.39
CA PRO A 250 13.53 19.29 6.67
C PRO A 250 14.95 18.76 6.93
N GLN A 251 15.07 17.58 7.53
CA GLN A 251 16.35 16.96 7.87
C GLN A 251 17.13 16.55 6.60
N ILE A 252 16.45 15.93 5.62
CA ILE A 252 17.08 15.62 4.33
C ILE A 252 17.43 16.92 3.59
N ALA A 253 16.55 17.92 3.64
CA ALA A 253 16.76 19.20 2.97
C ALA A 253 17.96 20.00 3.50
N THR A 254 18.27 19.87 4.79
CA THR A 254 19.39 20.57 5.44
C THR A 254 20.72 19.83 5.32
N THR A 255 20.68 18.49 5.27
CA THR A 255 21.89 17.65 5.23
C THR A 255 22.40 17.34 3.82
N MET A 256 21.55 17.48 2.80
CA MET A 256 21.89 17.15 1.41
C MET A 256 21.60 18.31 0.46
N ASN A 257 22.47 18.48 -0.53
CA ASN A 257 22.25 19.48 -1.57
C ASN A 257 21.04 19.12 -2.47
N ASN A 258 20.40 20.14 -3.04
CA ASN A 258 19.18 19.97 -3.84
C ASN A 258 19.42 19.14 -5.11
N GLN A 259 20.58 19.29 -5.75
CA GLN A 259 20.91 18.52 -6.97
C GLN A 259 20.90 17.01 -6.71
N ALA A 260 21.57 16.56 -5.64
CA ALA A 260 21.59 15.17 -5.22
C ALA A 260 20.17 14.68 -4.91
N ARG A 261 19.40 15.45 -4.13
CA ARG A 261 18.00 15.10 -3.80
C ARG A 261 17.13 14.90 -5.06
N TYR A 262 17.25 15.80 -6.03
CA TYR A 262 16.50 15.69 -7.29
C TYR A 262 16.93 14.49 -8.14
N ILE A 263 18.23 14.19 -8.20
CA ILE A 263 18.72 13.00 -8.90
C ILE A 263 18.25 11.72 -8.21
N ILE A 264 18.35 11.63 -6.89
CA ILE A 264 17.87 10.49 -6.10
C ILE A 264 16.37 10.29 -6.35
N PHE A 265 15.57 11.36 -6.24
CA PHE A 265 14.14 11.32 -6.53
C PHE A 265 13.86 10.81 -7.95
N GLY A 266 14.54 11.37 -8.96
CA GLY A 266 14.34 10.99 -10.37
C GLY A 266 14.64 9.52 -10.63
N ILE A 267 15.79 9.03 -10.14
CA ILE A 267 16.19 7.61 -10.27
C ILE A 267 15.17 6.71 -9.57
N CYS A 268 14.82 7.02 -8.32
CA CYS A 268 13.85 6.26 -7.55
C CYS A 268 12.48 6.21 -8.24
N LEU A 269 11.95 7.36 -8.66
CA LEU A 269 10.64 7.45 -9.32
C LEU A 269 10.60 6.60 -10.60
N ILE A 270 11.60 6.75 -11.48
CA ILE A 270 11.67 6.00 -12.74
C ILE A 270 11.80 4.49 -12.47
N ALA A 271 12.74 4.11 -11.59
CA ALA A 271 12.97 2.71 -11.25
C ALA A 271 11.72 2.05 -10.64
N TRP A 272 11.04 2.74 -9.74
CA TRP A 272 9.85 2.22 -9.08
C TRP A 272 8.63 2.13 -10.00
N ILE A 273 8.40 3.13 -10.86
CA ILE A 273 7.38 3.04 -11.91
C ILE A 273 7.66 1.83 -12.81
N TYR A 274 8.91 1.65 -13.24
CA TYR A 274 9.30 0.49 -14.06
C TYR A 274 9.03 -0.84 -13.33
N ILE A 275 9.52 -0.97 -12.09
CA ILE A 275 9.34 -2.18 -11.26
C ILE A 275 7.85 -2.50 -11.03
N VAL A 276 7.03 -1.48 -10.76
CA VAL A 276 5.58 -1.63 -10.56
C VAL A 276 4.87 -2.02 -11.87
N ASN A 277 5.29 -1.48 -13.01
CA ASN A 277 4.70 -1.83 -14.31
C ASN A 277 4.96 -3.30 -14.68
N ILE A 278 6.11 -3.86 -14.30
CA ILE A 278 6.40 -5.29 -14.48
C ILE A 278 5.89 -6.16 -13.32
N TRP A 279 5.24 -5.60 -12.30
CA TRP A 279 4.78 -6.31 -11.11
C TRP A 279 3.66 -7.33 -11.37
N HIS A 280 2.90 -7.19 -12.45
CA HIS A 280 1.79 -8.10 -12.76
C HIS A 280 2.04 -9.04 -13.94
N LYS A 281 3.07 -8.81 -14.77
CA LYS A 281 3.35 -9.67 -15.94
C LYS A 281 3.60 -11.14 -15.58
N LYS A 282 3.93 -11.47 -14.32
CA LYS A 282 4.15 -12.84 -13.85
C LYS A 282 2.97 -13.47 -13.10
N SER A 283 1.97 -12.69 -12.68
CA SER A 283 0.81 -13.20 -11.94
C SER A 283 -0.31 -13.68 -12.87
N ALA A 284 -0.37 -13.16 -14.10
CA ALA A 284 -1.30 -13.62 -15.12
C ALA A 284 -0.88 -14.98 -15.72
N ASP A 285 0.42 -15.18 -15.96
CA ASP A 285 0.97 -16.42 -16.54
C ASP A 285 0.79 -17.68 -15.68
N ILE A 286 0.56 -17.52 -14.36
CA ILE A 286 0.28 -18.66 -13.47
C ILE A 286 -1.22 -19.00 -13.47
N SER A 287 -2.08 -18.03 -13.78
CA SER A 287 -3.54 -18.22 -13.85
C SER A 287 -4.04 -18.73 -15.22
N THR A 288 -3.26 -18.50 -16.28
CA THR A 288 -3.43 -19.17 -17.56
C THR A 288 -2.48 -20.34 -17.59
N GLY A 289 -2.97 -21.57 -17.38
CA GLY A 289 -2.17 -22.80 -17.45
C GLY A 289 -1.54 -23.01 -18.84
N ALA A 290 -0.53 -22.22 -19.19
CA ALA A 290 0.32 -22.46 -20.33
C ALA A 290 1.22 -23.64 -19.95
N LEU A 291 0.74 -24.84 -20.28
CA LEU A 291 1.55 -26.05 -20.24
C LEU A 291 2.90 -25.78 -20.90
N PRO A 292 4.02 -26.24 -20.32
CA PRO A 292 5.31 -26.17 -21.00
C PRO A 292 5.17 -26.93 -22.32
N LYS A 293 5.53 -26.30 -23.43
CA LYS A 293 5.71 -27.01 -24.70
C LYS A 293 6.89 -27.97 -24.54
N THR A 294 6.63 -29.16 -24.01
CA THR A 294 7.56 -30.28 -24.10
C THR A 294 7.51 -30.79 -25.52
N GLY A 295 8.45 -30.35 -26.34
CA GLY A 295 8.82 -31.08 -27.55
C GLY A 295 9.51 -32.38 -27.14
N ALA A 296 8.81 -33.49 -27.32
CA ALA A 296 9.39 -34.82 -27.35
C ALA A 296 8.53 -35.68 -28.29
N CYS A 297 8.92 -35.72 -29.57
CA CYS A 297 8.51 -36.80 -30.45
C CYS A 297 9.16 -38.09 -29.93
N LEU A 298 8.33 -39.00 -29.43
CA LEU A 298 8.67 -40.41 -29.24
C LEU A 298 7.53 -41.22 -29.81
N HIS A 299 7.72 -41.69 -31.04
CA HIS A 299 7.04 -42.77 -31.77
C HIS A 299 7.84 -42.86 -33.10
N ASP A 300 8.49 -43.95 -33.49
CA ASP A 300 8.03 -45.34 -33.43
C ASP A 300 9.16 -46.36 -33.28
N ALA A 301 8.84 -47.43 -32.55
CA ALA A 301 9.48 -48.72 -32.70
C ALA A 301 8.71 -49.53 -33.75
N LYS A 302 9.37 -49.86 -34.86
CA LYS A 302 9.32 -51.16 -35.55
C LYS A 302 10.48 -51.25 -36.53
#